data_AF-A0A532VHI1-F1
#
_entry.id   AF-A0A532VHI1-F1
#
_cell.length_a   1.000
_cell.length_b   1.000
_cell.length_c   1.000
_cell.angle_alpha   90.00
_cell.angle_beta   90.00
_cell.angle_gamma   90.00
#
_symmetry.space_group_name_H-M   'P 1'
#
loop_
_entity.id
_entity.type
_entity.pdbx_description
1 polymer ?
#
loop_
_entity_poly.entity_id
_entity_poly.type
_entity_poly.pdbx_seq_one_letter_code
_entity_poly.pdbx_strand_id
1 'polypeptide(L)'
;MEGKASDSEIQPVVSKFPKSASAEAYRTLRTNIQLADLDNPPKFLVITTAIPLEGKSTTALNLAVALAQKEGKVLLVDADLRKSTIHKVLHLDNSSANNS
;
A
#
# COMPACT_ATOMS: atom_id res chain seq x y z
N MET A 1 12.86 -33.57 -10.05
CA MET A 1 12.87 -32.87 -8.75
C MET A 1 13.54 -31.53 -8.99
N GLU A 2 12.77 -30.48 -9.22
CA GLU A 2 13.32 -29.11 -9.31
C GLU A 2 12.45 -28.21 -8.43
N GLY A 3 13.09 -27.64 -7.41
CA GLY A 3 12.44 -26.88 -6.34
C GLY A 3 11.92 -25.55 -6.87
N LYS A 4 10.60 -25.39 -6.78
CA LYS A 4 9.92 -24.10 -6.95
C LYS A 4 10.34 -23.21 -5.79
N ALA A 5 11.25 -22.26 -6.04
CA ALA A 5 11.53 -21.20 -5.09
C ALA A 5 10.21 -20.50 -4.77
N SER A 6 9.76 -20.60 -3.53
CA SER A 6 8.53 -20.00 -3.04
C SER A 6 8.68 -18.48 -3.09
N ASP A 7 8.15 -17.87 -4.14
CA ASP A 7 8.01 -16.42 -4.26
C ASP A 7 7.25 -15.95 -3.00
N SER A 8 7.99 -15.33 -2.08
CA SER A 8 7.49 -15.07 -0.74
C SER A 8 6.44 -13.98 -0.83
N GLU A 9 5.19 -14.35 -0.56
CA GLU A 9 4.03 -13.47 -0.43
C GLU A 9 4.40 -12.20 0.38
N ILE A 10 4.60 -11.06 -0.31
CA ILE A 10 4.95 -9.79 0.35
C ILE A 10 3.66 -9.19 0.92
N GLN A 11 3.27 -9.71 2.07
CA GLN A 11 2.11 -9.21 2.81
C GLN A 11 2.44 -7.87 3.50
N PRO A 12 1.52 -6.87 3.49
CA PRO A 12 1.70 -5.60 4.18
C PRO A 12 2.05 -5.81 5.66
N VAL A 13 3.03 -5.08 6.20
CA VAL A 13 3.46 -5.18 7.61
C VAL A 13 2.31 -4.93 8.57
N VAL A 14 1.39 -4.02 8.19
CA VAL A 14 0.19 -3.69 8.97
C VAL A 14 -0.73 -4.90 9.13
N SER A 15 -0.77 -5.80 8.12
CA SER A 15 -1.55 -7.04 8.15
C SER A 15 -0.76 -8.22 8.73
N LYS A 16 0.50 -8.38 8.32
CA LYS A 16 1.35 -9.53 8.69
C LYS A 16 1.82 -9.47 10.14
N PHE A 17 2.18 -8.27 10.62
CA PHE A 17 2.70 -8.04 11.97
C PHE A 17 1.96 -6.88 12.64
N PRO A 18 0.66 -7.03 12.95
CA PRO A 18 -0.20 -5.92 13.35
C PRO A 18 0.21 -5.27 14.67
N LYS A 19 0.95 -5.97 15.54
CA LYS A 19 1.43 -5.44 16.84
C LYS A 19 2.87 -4.89 16.76
N SER A 20 3.47 -4.84 15.59
CA SER A 20 4.84 -4.33 15.42
C SER A 20 4.91 -2.81 15.53
N ALA A 21 6.09 -2.30 15.91
CA ALA A 21 6.35 -0.86 15.90
C ALA A 21 6.17 -0.25 14.50
N SER A 22 6.54 -0.98 13.44
CA SER A 22 6.31 -0.54 12.06
C SER A 22 4.83 -0.41 11.72
N ALA A 23 3.99 -1.38 12.14
CA ALA A 23 2.54 -1.28 11.95
C ALA A 23 1.96 -0.08 12.71
N GLU A 24 2.45 0.18 13.92
CA GLU A 24 2.02 1.34 14.71
C GLU A 24 2.40 2.67 14.05
N ALA A 25 3.60 2.76 13.47
CA ALA A 25 4.02 3.95 12.72
C ALA A 25 3.07 4.29 11.56
N TYR A 26 2.55 3.27 10.85
CA TYR A 26 1.53 3.48 9.80
C TYR A 26 0.16 3.92 10.36
N ARG A 27 -0.23 3.44 11.55
CA ARG A 27 -1.46 3.92 12.23
C ARG A 27 -1.30 5.36 12.69
N THR A 28 -0.15 5.74 13.22
CA THR A 28 0.18 7.13 13.56
C THR A 28 0.13 8.01 12.31
N LEU A 29 0.75 7.58 11.21
CA LEU A 29 0.71 8.32 9.94
C LEU A 29 -0.73 8.53 9.45
N ARG A 30 -1.57 7.48 9.49
CA ARG A 30 -3.00 7.59 9.16
C ARG A 30 -3.68 8.65 10.02
N THR A 31 -3.53 8.57 11.34
CA THR A 31 -4.14 9.54 12.27
C THR A 31 -3.69 10.96 11.94
N ASN A 32 -2.40 11.18 11.69
CA ASN A 32 -1.88 12.51 11.35
C ASN A 32 -2.47 13.06 10.05
N ILE A 33 -2.69 12.21 9.03
CA ILE A 33 -3.36 12.60 7.79
C ILE A 33 -4.80 13.02 8.05
N GLN A 34 -5.53 12.31 8.90
CA GLN A 34 -6.91 12.65 9.26
C GLN A 34 -6.99 13.95 10.05
N LEU A 35 -5.99 14.22 10.89
CA LEU A 35 -5.90 15.43 11.69
C LEU A 35 -5.34 16.63 10.92
N ALA A 36 -4.86 16.44 9.68
CA ALA A 36 -4.33 17.53 8.85
C ALA A 36 -5.40 18.57 8.50
N ASP A 37 -6.65 18.12 8.35
CA ASP A 37 -7.83 18.95 8.21
C ASP A 37 -9.03 18.23 8.84
N LEU A 38 -9.44 18.69 10.02
CA LEU A 38 -10.54 18.07 10.78
C LEU A 38 -11.91 18.33 10.14
N ASP A 39 -12.05 19.44 9.43
CA ASP A 39 -13.31 19.85 8.81
C ASP A 39 -13.46 19.19 7.43
N ASN A 40 -12.35 19.05 6.69
CA ASN A 40 -12.31 18.43 5.37
C ASN A 40 -11.17 17.40 5.26
N PRO A 41 -11.33 16.22 5.86
CA PRO A 41 -10.28 15.20 5.84
C PRO A 41 -9.87 14.84 4.40
N PRO A 42 -8.56 14.67 4.13
CA PRO A 42 -8.06 14.39 2.78
C PRO A 42 -8.70 13.15 2.16
N LYS A 43 -9.34 13.32 0.99
CA LYS A 43 -9.95 12.22 0.22
C LYS A 43 -9.01 11.60 -0.81
N PHE A 44 -7.98 12.36 -1.22
CA PHE A 44 -7.01 11.95 -2.22
C PHE A 44 -5.60 12.20 -1.68
N LEU A 45 -4.74 11.19 -1.77
CA LEU A 45 -3.34 11.27 -1.38
C LEU A 45 -2.45 10.80 -2.54
N VAL A 46 -1.41 11.58 -2.82
CA VAL A 46 -0.35 11.22 -3.76
C VAL A 46 0.92 10.95 -2.96
N ILE A 47 1.49 9.76 -3.16
CA ILE A 47 2.77 9.37 -2.56
C ILE A 47 3.82 9.40 -3.65
N THR A 48 4.83 10.24 -3.47
CA THR A 48 5.95 10.37 -4.40
C THR A 48 7.26 10.40 -3.63
N THR A 49 8.33 9.95 -4.28
CA THR A 49 9.69 10.04 -3.75
C THR A 49 10.58 10.68 -4.81
N ALA A 50 11.58 11.45 -4.38
CA ALA A 50 12.53 12.06 -5.30
C ALA A 50 13.47 11.01 -5.92
N ILE A 51 13.67 9.87 -5.24
CA ILE A 51 14.61 8.83 -5.62
C ILE A 51 13.87 7.48 -5.82
N PRO A 52 14.20 6.71 -6.87
CA PRO A 52 13.69 5.35 -7.03
C PRO A 52 14.09 4.42 -5.87
N LEU A 53 13.27 3.40 -5.60
CA LEU A 53 13.54 2.33 -4.63
C LEU A 53 13.55 2.73 -3.14
N GLU A 54 13.13 3.95 -2.78
CA GLU A 54 12.99 4.38 -1.37
C GLU A 54 11.79 3.78 -0.63
N GLY A 55 11.17 2.74 -1.18
CA GLY A 55 10.04 2.07 -0.53
C GLY A 55 8.68 2.77 -0.72
N LYS A 56 8.54 3.70 -1.69
CA LYS A 56 7.27 4.39 -1.99
C LYS A 56 6.06 3.45 -2.10
N SER A 57 6.23 2.34 -2.83
CA SER A 57 5.17 1.35 -3.05
C SER A 57 4.82 0.61 -1.78
N THR A 58 5.83 0.31 -0.96
CA THR A 58 5.66 -0.30 0.37
C THR A 58 4.89 0.63 1.30
N THR A 59 5.26 1.90 1.34
CA THR A 59 4.57 2.92 2.14
C THR A 59 3.13 3.09 1.67
N ALA A 60 2.90 3.21 0.37
CA ALA A 60 1.57 3.36 -0.22
C ALA A 60 0.66 2.19 0.12
N LEU A 61 1.16 0.96 -0.01
CA LEU A 61 0.39 -0.24 0.30
C LEU A 61 0.06 -0.34 1.80
N ASN A 62 1.03 -0.15 2.68
CA ASN A 62 0.81 -0.25 4.12
C ASN A 62 -0.10 0.85 4.65
N LEU A 63 0.03 2.07 4.11
CA LEU A 63 -0.87 3.16 4.45
C LEU A 63 -2.30 2.90 3.95
N ALA A 64 -2.47 2.39 2.72
CA ALA A 64 -3.78 2.03 2.18
C ALA A 64 -4.48 0.97 3.04
N VAL A 65 -3.75 -0.05 3.51
CA VAL A 65 -4.28 -1.05 4.44
C VAL A 65 -4.65 -0.42 5.78
N ALA A 66 -3.78 0.43 6.35
CA ALA A 66 -4.05 1.09 7.62
C ALA A 66 -5.29 2.00 7.55
N LEU A 67 -5.48 2.71 6.42
CA LEU A 67 -6.69 3.48 6.11
C LEU A 67 -7.90 2.57 6.00
N ALA A 68 -7.82 1.48 5.23
CA ALA A 68 -8.95 0.58 4.99
C ALA A 68 -9.47 -0.10 6.27
N GLN A 69 -8.59 -0.38 7.23
CA GLN A 69 -8.97 -0.95 8.53
C GLN A 69 -9.90 -0.05 9.36
N LYS A 70 -9.96 1.26 9.10
CA LYS A 70 -10.67 2.24 9.94
C LYS A 70 -11.62 3.16 9.18
N GLU A 71 -11.25 3.53 7.95
CA GLU A 71 -11.95 4.51 7.10
C GLU A 71 -12.84 3.88 6.02
N GLY A 72 -12.90 2.54 5.97
CA GLY A 72 -13.74 1.82 5.03
C GLY A 72 -13.07 1.57 3.67
N LYS A 73 -13.73 1.95 2.57
CA LYS A 73 -13.29 1.61 1.21
C LYS A 73 -12.14 2.51 0.77
N VAL A 74 -10.98 1.91 0.50
CA VAL A 74 -9.78 2.61 0.00
C VAL A 74 -9.40 2.05 -1.36
N LEU A 75 -9.13 2.93 -2.32
CA LEU A 75 -8.58 2.58 -3.63
C LEU A 75 -7.10 2.97 -3.67
N LEU A 76 -6.23 1.99 -3.88
CA LEU A 76 -4.82 2.21 -4.17
C LEU A 76 -4.61 2.20 -5.68
N VAL A 77 -4.07 3.28 -6.22
CA VAL A 77 -3.75 3.42 -7.65
C VAL A 77 -2.24 3.44 -7.82
N ASP A 78 -1.68 2.48 -8.57
CA ASP A 78 -0.27 2.52 -8.98
C ASP A 78 -0.13 3.40 -10.24
N ALA A 79 0.41 4.60 -10.07
CA ALA A 79 0.66 5.54 -11.17
C ALA A 79 2.09 5.42 -11.75
N ASP A 80 2.93 4.51 -11.25
CA ASP A 80 4.28 4.28 -11.80
C ASP A 80 4.25 3.28 -12.96
N LEU A 81 3.97 3.80 -14.16
CA LEU A 81 3.89 3.00 -15.39
C LEU A 81 5.24 2.46 -15.88
N ARG A 82 6.37 2.90 -15.31
CA ARG A 82 7.72 2.51 -15.79
C ARG A 82 8.32 1.39 -14.95
N LYS A 83 8.11 1.42 -13.63
CA LYS A 83 8.64 0.42 -12.69
C LYS A 83 7.58 0.03 -11.66
N SER A 84 6.36 -0.29 -12.12
CA SER A 84 5.30 -0.77 -11.24
C SER A 84 5.76 -2.01 -10.45
N THR A 85 5.63 -1.94 -9.13
CA THR A 85 5.94 -3.04 -8.21
C THR A 85 4.72 -3.51 -7.42
N ILE A 86 3.64 -2.71 -7.39
CA ILE A 86 2.46 -3.00 -6.57
C ILE A 86 1.70 -4.22 -7.10
N HIS A 87 1.57 -4.37 -8.42
CA HIS A 87 0.89 -5.53 -9.02
C HIS A 87 1.56 -6.87 -8.63
N LYS A 88 2.90 -6.89 -8.56
CA LYS A 88 3.67 -8.06 -8.13
C LYS A 88 3.46 -8.36 -6.66
N VAL A 89 3.49 -7.32 -5.81
CA VAL A 89 3.29 -7.45 -4.37
C VAL A 89 1.88 -7.94 -4.03
N LEU A 90 0.87 -7.49 -4.79
CA LEU A 90 -0.52 -7.86 -4.58
C LEU A 90 -0.97 -9.10 -5.37
N HIS A 91 -0.08 -9.72 -6.16
CA HIS A 91 -0.39 -10.83 -7.06
C HIS A 91 -1.61 -10.52 -7.95
N LEU A 92 -1.79 -9.26 -8.33
CA LEU A 92 -2.83 -8.87 -9.27
C LEU A 92 -2.27 -9.11 -10.66
N ASP A 93 -2.85 -10.05 -11.39
CA ASP A 93 -2.58 -10.23 -12.81
C ASP A 93 -2.89 -8.90 -13.51
N ASN A 94 -1.88 -8.31 -14.17
CA ASN A 94 -2.08 -7.12 -15.00
C ASN A 94 -2.79 -7.46 -16.33
N SER A 95 -3.43 -8.64 -16.40
CA SER A 95 -3.92 -9.31 -17.60
C SER A 95 -5.44 -9.30 -17.72
N SER A 96 -6.14 -8.45 -16.97
CA SER A 96 -7.61 -8.36 -17.02
C SER A 96 -8.08 -6.91 -17.05
N ALA A 97 -7.72 -6.20 -18.12
CA ALA A 97 -8.59 -5.16 -18.67
C ALA A 97 -9.66 -5.85 -19.54
N ASN A 98 -10.45 -6.74 -18.94
CA ASN A 98 -11.53 -7.41 -19.64
C ASN A 98 -12.83 -6.75 -19.16
N ASN A 99 -13.27 -5.76 -19.93
CA ASN A 99 -14.63 -5.24 -19.84
C ASN A 99 -15.61 -6.41 -20.02
N SER A 100 -16.45 -6.64 -19.02
CA SER A 100 -17.70 -7.39 -19.14
C SER A 100 -18.71 -6.78 -18.19
#